data_AF-A0A399SHL6-F1
#
_entry.id   AF-A0A399SHL6-F1
#
_cell.length_a   1.000
_cell.length_b   1.000
_cell.length_c   1.000
_cell.angle_alpha   90.00
_cell.angle_beta   90.00
_cell.angle_gamma   90.00
#
_symmetry.space_group_name_H-M   'P 1'
#
loop_
_entity.id
_entity.type
_entity.pdbx_description
1 polymer ?
#
loop_
_entity_poly.entity_id
_entity_poly.type
_entity_poly.pdbx_seq_one_letter_code
_entity_poly.pdbx_strand_id
1 'polypeptide(L)'
;MNPCRPLSENTLSRKEAQPTTWLHFIKHSVTKQAGTALLCALLLHSSCSQKQEAEAANLEISPTVTTAQPDSAANPVMTAPETDAVAEAPSIKEADPWEYPGPKPTPGAVLPQKRIIAFYGNPLSRRMGILGELPPDQMLAKLDEEVQHWEAADSLTPVQPALHAIVVTAQGKPGRAGKYRLRMTNKMIDDVLAMAKKRDAIVFLDIQVGQSTLQEELPQLAEYLKMPQVHLGIDAEFSMKNGGVPGRSIGSFDAEDINFATEYLAELAQENQLPPKLLIVHRFTQGMITNHDRIKLRPEVQVVMHMDGWGHPALKKDTYRRYIQKEPVQFTGFKVFYKNDLRKSPRLMSPDEILALDPKPLYIQYQ
;
A
#
# COMPACT_ATOMS: atom_id res chain seq x y z
N MET A 1 -66.77 -29.31 27.84
CA MET A 1 -67.23 -28.64 26.60
C MET A 1 -66.36 -29.18 25.47
N ASN A 2 -67.00 -29.93 24.57
CA ASN A 2 -66.45 -30.64 23.41
C ASN A 2 -66.50 -29.68 22.17
N PRO A 3 -66.05 -30.04 20.95
CA PRO A 3 -64.66 -30.01 20.45
C PRO A 3 -64.55 -29.31 19.05
N CYS A 4 -63.49 -29.60 18.30
CA CYS A 4 -63.38 -29.56 16.82
C CYS A 4 -62.97 -28.26 16.08
N ARG A 5 -61.77 -28.31 15.45
CA ARG A 5 -61.51 -27.79 14.08
C ARG A 5 -62.44 -28.53 13.09
N PRO A 6 -62.84 -27.97 11.92
CA PRO A 6 -61.98 -28.06 10.71
C PRO A 6 -62.28 -27.12 9.51
N LEU A 7 -61.40 -27.21 8.46
CA LEU A 7 -61.67 -27.09 6.99
C LEU A 7 -62.22 -25.74 6.45
N SER A 8 -62.03 -25.28 5.20
CA SER A 8 -61.35 -25.72 3.96
C SER A 8 -61.59 -24.62 2.90
N GLU A 9 -60.77 -24.62 1.83
CA GLU A 9 -61.18 -24.28 0.43
C GLU A 9 -61.61 -22.83 0.09
N ASN A 10 -61.54 -22.33 -1.14
CA ASN A 10 -60.73 -22.58 -2.33
C ASN A 10 -60.93 -21.32 -3.22
N THR A 11 -59.89 -20.94 -3.96
CA THR A 11 -59.90 -20.39 -5.34
C THR A 11 -61.04 -19.53 -5.92
N LEU A 12 -60.56 -18.53 -6.69
CA LEU A 12 -61.07 -18.00 -7.98
C LEU A 12 -62.30 -17.06 -7.98
N SER A 13 -62.08 -15.81 -8.39
CA SER A 13 -62.42 -15.34 -9.76
C SER A 13 -62.73 -13.83 -9.82
N ARG A 14 -62.01 -13.15 -10.73
CA ARG A 14 -62.44 -12.02 -11.57
C ARG A 14 -63.83 -11.42 -11.32
N LYS A 15 -63.89 -10.09 -11.17
CA LYS A 15 -64.36 -9.15 -12.22
C LYS A 15 -64.33 -7.70 -11.72
N GLU A 16 -63.85 -6.83 -12.59
CA GLU A 16 -63.89 -5.37 -12.52
C GLU A 16 -65.33 -4.84 -12.50
N ALA A 17 -65.53 -3.69 -11.85
CA ALA A 17 -66.52 -2.69 -12.21
C ALA A 17 -66.06 -1.29 -11.74
N GLN A 18 -65.87 -0.40 -12.71
CA GLN A 18 -65.72 1.08 -12.62
C GLN A 18 -67.01 1.72 -12.02
N PRO A 19 -67.15 3.05 -11.71
CA PRO A 19 -66.55 4.25 -12.37
C PRO A 19 -66.13 5.37 -11.37
N THR A 20 -65.47 6.47 -11.73
CA THR A 20 -66.08 7.64 -12.40
C THR A 20 -65.02 8.59 -12.98
N THR A 21 -65.34 8.98 -14.21
CA THR A 21 -64.80 10.06 -15.03
C THR A 21 -64.93 11.43 -14.40
N TRP A 22 -63.95 12.32 -14.65
CA TRP A 22 -64.22 13.64 -15.21
C TRP A 22 -63.17 14.00 -16.27
N LEU A 23 -63.66 14.09 -17.51
CA LEU A 23 -62.97 14.65 -18.68
C LEU A 23 -63.04 16.19 -18.63
N HIS A 24 -61.96 16.87 -19.03
CA HIS A 24 -61.83 17.68 -20.26
C HIS A 24 -60.50 18.47 -20.14
N PHE A 25 -59.42 18.17 -20.88
CA PHE A 25 -59.16 18.40 -22.32
C PHE A 25 -59.41 19.82 -22.82
N ILE A 26 -58.33 20.49 -23.23
CA ILE A 26 -58.07 21.16 -24.54
C ILE A 26 -56.55 21.52 -24.52
N LYS A 27 -55.65 20.87 -25.27
CA LYS A 27 -55.28 21.05 -26.70
C LYS A 27 -54.81 22.48 -27.00
N HIS A 28 -53.76 22.82 -27.74
CA HIS A 28 -52.72 22.22 -28.59
C HIS A 28 -51.60 23.30 -28.61
N SER A 29 -50.31 23.03 -28.81
CA SER A 29 -49.68 22.84 -30.12
C SER A 29 -48.18 23.08 -29.91
N VAL A 30 -47.35 22.29 -30.57
CA VAL A 30 -45.90 22.46 -30.61
C VAL A 30 -45.55 23.08 -31.95
N THR A 31 -44.84 24.21 -31.92
CA THR A 31 -44.24 24.82 -33.11
C THR A 31 -42.77 25.15 -32.82
N LYS A 32 -41.94 24.75 -33.78
CA LYS A 32 -40.49 24.99 -33.87
C LYS A 32 -40.16 26.48 -33.84
N GLN A 33 -39.02 26.86 -33.27
CA GLN A 33 -38.17 27.89 -33.85
C GLN A 33 -36.71 27.83 -33.37
N ALA A 34 -35.84 28.16 -34.32
CA ALA A 34 -34.40 28.19 -34.25
C ALA A 34 -33.89 29.37 -33.42
N GLY A 35 -32.73 29.19 -32.77
CA GLY A 35 -32.01 30.23 -32.05
C GLY A 35 -30.52 30.16 -32.40
N THR A 36 -30.10 31.13 -33.20
CA THR A 36 -28.73 31.54 -33.55
C THR A 36 -27.90 31.82 -32.30
N ALA A 37 -26.69 31.26 -32.20
CA ALA A 37 -25.70 31.66 -31.19
C ALA A 37 -24.48 32.29 -31.89
N LEU A 38 -24.22 33.53 -31.50
CA LEU A 38 -23.29 34.48 -32.05
C LEU A 38 -21.85 34.23 -31.53
N LEU A 39 -20.88 34.57 -32.37
CA LEU A 39 -19.44 34.61 -32.10
C LEU A 39 -19.06 35.34 -30.79
N CYS A 40 -18.06 34.80 -30.09
CA CYS A 40 -17.10 35.60 -29.33
C CYS A 40 -15.69 35.05 -29.62
N ALA A 41 -14.96 35.78 -30.46
CA ALA A 41 -13.55 35.56 -30.75
C ALA A 41 -12.70 36.12 -29.61
N LEU A 42 -11.79 35.29 -29.10
CA LEU A 42 -10.79 35.66 -28.11
C LEU A 42 -9.69 36.51 -28.75
N LEU A 43 -9.40 37.64 -28.11
CA LEU A 43 -8.32 38.56 -28.43
C LEU A 43 -6.96 37.92 -28.12
N LEU A 44 -6.08 37.93 -29.11
CA LEU A 44 -4.63 37.74 -29.00
C LEU A 44 -4.02 38.88 -28.19
N HIS A 45 -3.17 38.56 -27.21
CA HIS A 45 -2.11 39.47 -26.75
C HIS A 45 -0.78 38.73 -26.63
N SER A 46 0.19 39.27 -27.34
CA SER A 46 1.62 38.97 -27.32
C SER A 46 2.21 39.04 -25.93
N SER A 47 3.19 38.17 -25.65
CA SER A 47 4.27 38.49 -24.73
C SER A 47 5.60 38.04 -25.33
N CYS A 48 6.31 39.05 -25.84
CA CYS A 48 7.75 39.07 -26.03
C CYS A 48 8.38 39.50 -24.69
N SER A 49 9.29 38.71 -24.12
CA SER A 49 10.53 39.18 -23.47
C SER A 49 11.30 37.93 -22.99
N GLN A 50 12.35 37.50 -23.68
CA GLN A 50 13.74 37.99 -23.61
C GLN A 50 14.52 37.34 -22.46
N LYS A 51 15.21 36.26 -22.84
CA LYS A 51 16.62 35.91 -22.61
C LYS A 51 17.36 36.70 -21.51
N GLN A 52 17.89 35.99 -20.53
CA GLN A 52 19.16 36.34 -19.90
C GLN A 52 19.96 35.06 -19.58
N GLU A 53 21.04 34.88 -20.33
CA GLU A 53 22.15 33.97 -20.04
C GLU A 53 22.95 34.53 -18.84
N ALA A 54 23.38 33.66 -17.94
CA ALA A 54 24.45 33.93 -16.99
C ALA A 54 25.48 32.80 -17.11
N GLU A 55 26.65 33.21 -17.58
CA GLU A 55 27.86 32.47 -17.89
C GLU A 55 28.58 32.08 -16.60
N ALA A 56 28.92 30.81 -16.42
CA ALA A 56 29.75 30.33 -15.31
C ALA A 56 31.10 29.86 -15.86
N ALA A 57 32.16 30.54 -15.42
CA ALA A 57 33.54 30.28 -15.77
C ALA A 57 34.02 28.92 -15.24
N ASN A 58 34.66 28.16 -16.13
CA ASN A 58 35.27 26.86 -15.88
C ASN A 58 36.75 27.06 -15.51
N LEU A 59 37.20 26.49 -14.39
CA LEU A 59 38.61 26.40 -14.02
C LEU A 59 38.94 24.91 -13.80
N GLU A 60 39.61 24.33 -14.79
CA GLU A 60 40.20 23.01 -14.75
C GLU A 60 41.51 23.03 -13.96
N ILE A 61 41.70 22.06 -13.05
CA ILE A 61 43.01 21.70 -12.51
C ILE A 61 43.12 20.17 -12.56
N SER A 62 43.97 19.68 -13.47
CA SER A 62 44.49 18.31 -13.48
C SER A 62 45.65 18.18 -12.49
N PRO A 63 45.90 16.97 -11.94
CA PRO A 63 47.26 16.54 -11.70
C PRO A 63 47.61 15.22 -12.41
N THR A 64 48.82 15.26 -12.95
CA THR A 64 49.52 14.32 -13.80
C THR A 64 49.87 13.01 -13.09
N VAL A 65 49.68 11.91 -13.82
CA VAL A 65 50.15 10.55 -13.52
C VAL A 65 51.66 10.47 -13.75
N THR A 66 52.41 9.87 -12.83
CA THR A 66 53.78 9.40 -13.10
C THR A 66 53.92 7.97 -12.59
N THR A 67 54.24 7.08 -13.52
CA THR A 67 54.56 5.67 -13.35
C THR A 67 56.04 5.49 -13.05
N ALA A 68 56.39 4.62 -12.09
CA ALA A 68 57.71 4.01 -11.99
C ALA A 68 57.63 2.66 -11.24
N GLN A 69 58.15 1.61 -11.88
CA GLN A 69 58.52 0.29 -11.35
C GLN A 69 59.64 -0.25 -12.30
N PRO A 70 60.42 -1.30 -11.97
CA PRO A 70 60.61 -2.02 -10.70
C PRO A 70 62.11 -2.20 -10.35
N ASP A 71 62.42 -2.75 -9.17
CA ASP A 71 63.69 -3.45 -8.97
C ASP A 71 63.52 -4.67 -8.04
N SER A 72 64.30 -5.70 -8.37
CA SER A 72 64.25 -7.08 -7.89
C SER A 72 65.40 -7.38 -6.93
N ALA A 73 65.17 -8.19 -5.87
CA ALA A 73 66.08 -9.29 -5.49
C ALA A 73 65.62 -10.09 -4.24
N ALA A 74 65.54 -11.42 -4.46
CA ALA A 74 66.02 -12.55 -3.64
C ALA A 74 65.41 -12.90 -2.25
N ASN A 75 64.90 -14.14 -2.19
CA ASN A 75 64.54 -14.93 -1.00
C ASN A 75 65.75 -15.34 -0.13
N PRO A 76 65.48 -15.76 1.12
CA PRO A 76 65.83 -17.13 1.50
C PRO A 76 64.70 -17.91 2.21
N VAL A 77 64.86 -19.23 2.22
CA VAL A 77 63.93 -20.29 2.68
C VAL A 77 64.27 -20.77 4.09
N MET A 78 63.26 -21.37 4.76
CA MET A 78 63.24 -22.15 6.02
C MET A 78 63.23 -21.32 7.32
N THR A 79 62.35 -21.55 8.31
CA THR A 79 61.89 -22.83 8.88
C THR A 79 60.61 -22.58 9.71
N ALA A 80 59.70 -23.56 9.78
CA ALA A 80 58.47 -23.50 10.60
C ALA A 80 58.75 -23.59 12.11
N PRO A 81 57.87 -23.02 12.94
CA PRO A 81 57.41 -23.73 14.13
C PRO A 81 55.89 -23.85 14.15
N GLU A 82 55.42 -25.07 14.42
CA GLU A 82 54.05 -25.37 14.82
C GLU A 82 53.74 -24.63 16.13
N THR A 83 52.65 -23.87 16.15
CA THR A 83 52.00 -23.44 17.38
C THR A 83 50.50 -23.66 17.23
N ASP A 84 50.00 -24.66 17.94
CA ASP A 84 48.58 -24.88 18.19
C ASP A 84 47.99 -23.65 18.90
N ALA A 85 47.38 -22.77 18.12
CA ALA A 85 46.50 -21.73 18.62
C ALA A 85 45.10 -22.06 18.11
N VAL A 86 44.32 -22.76 18.93
CA VAL A 86 42.87 -22.87 18.78
C VAL A 86 42.33 -21.45 18.90
N ALA A 87 42.08 -20.82 17.75
CA ALA A 87 41.41 -19.54 17.67
C ALA A 87 39.99 -19.74 18.23
N GLU A 88 39.78 -19.26 19.46
CA GLU A 88 38.48 -19.15 20.08
C GLU A 88 37.61 -18.29 19.15
N ALA A 89 36.59 -18.92 18.54
CA ALA A 89 35.66 -18.23 17.67
C ALA A 89 35.05 -17.05 18.45
N PRO A 90 34.93 -15.85 17.86
CA PRO A 90 34.36 -14.71 18.55
C PRO A 90 32.94 -15.08 18.99
N SER A 91 32.72 -15.10 20.31
CA SER A 91 31.41 -15.30 20.90
C SER A 91 30.46 -14.28 20.28
N ILE A 92 29.50 -14.75 19.48
CA ILE A 92 28.39 -13.93 19.01
C ILE A 92 27.70 -13.46 20.28
N LYS A 93 27.86 -12.18 20.63
CA LYS A 93 27.05 -11.56 21.67
C LYS A 93 25.61 -11.78 21.25
N GLU A 94 24.85 -12.51 22.07
CA GLU A 94 23.40 -12.58 21.92
C GLU A 94 22.90 -11.16 21.78
N ALA A 95 22.26 -10.86 20.64
CA ALA A 95 21.67 -9.55 20.40
C ALA A 95 20.73 -9.25 21.57
N ASP A 96 20.84 -8.04 22.14
CA ASP A 96 19.94 -7.58 23.21
C ASP A 96 18.50 -7.95 22.85
N PRO A 97 17.72 -8.54 23.79
CA PRO A 97 16.37 -8.99 23.51
C PRO A 97 15.54 -7.78 23.09
N TRP A 98 15.28 -7.68 21.78
CA TRP A 98 14.41 -6.64 21.23
C TRP A 98 13.06 -6.70 21.95
N GLU A 99 12.68 -5.61 22.62
CA GLU A 99 11.37 -5.49 23.24
C GLU A 99 10.33 -5.33 22.12
N TYR A 100 9.66 -6.43 21.81
CA TYR A 100 8.68 -6.46 20.75
C TYR A 100 7.44 -5.67 21.19
N PRO A 101 6.97 -4.68 20.41
CA PRO A 101 5.76 -3.95 20.77
C PRO A 101 4.54 -4.88 20.69
N GLY A 102 4.05 -5.33 21.84
CA GLY A 102 2.95 -6.28 21.95
C GLY A 102 3.41 -7.74 22.16
N PRO A 103 2.57 -8.74 21.83
CA PRO A 103 2.91 -10.13 22.06
C PRO A 103 4.08 -10.57 21.18
N LYS A 104 5.00 -11.36 21.74
CA LYS A 104 6.09 -11.97 20.97
C LYS A 104 5.51 -12.77 19.79
N PRO A 105 5.99 -12.54 18.55
CA PRO A 105 5.39 -13.18 17.39
C PRO A 105 5.76 -14.67 17.32
N THR A 106 4.94 -15.45 16.62
CA THR A 106 5.28 -16.85 16.30
C THR A 106 6.53 -16.92 15.39
N PRO A 107 7.22 -18.08 15.32
CA PRO A 107 8.42 -18.21 14.50
C PRO A 107 8.21 -17.82 13.03
N GLY A 108 9.20 -17.17 12.43
CA GLY A 108 9.14 -16.70 11.04
C GLY A 108 8.63 -15.27 10.88
N ALA A 109 8.54 -14.50 11.97
CA ALA A 109 8.30 -13.05 11.90
C ALA A 109 9.32 -12.34 10.99
N VAL A 110 8.86 -11.30 10.29
CA VAL A 110 9.69 -10.51 9.38
C VAL A 110 10.21 -9.26 10.08
N LEU A 111 9.35 -8.63 10.88
CA LEU A 111 9.65 -7.45 11.66
C LEU A 111 9.95 -7.84 13.11
N PRO A 112 10.90 -7.17 13.77
CA PRO A 112 11.73 -6.06 13.28
C PRO A 112 13.01 -6.49 12.53
N GLN A 113 13.25 -7.79 12.33
CA GLN A 113 14.56 -8.29 11.86
C GLN A 113 14.90 -7.86 10.42
N LYS A 114 13.89 -7.56 9.61
CA LYS A 114 14.05 -7.07 8.25
C LYS A 114 13.26 -5.79 8.02
N ARG A 115 13.73 -4.96 7.10
CA ARG A 115 12.97 -3.83 6.54
C ARG A 115 12.33 -4.24 5.23
N ILE A 116 11.05 -3.96 5.09
CA ILE A 116 10.31 -4.29 3.88
C ILE A 116 10.37 -3.10 2.92
N ILE A 117 10.84 -3.33 1.69
CA ILE A 117 10.81 -2.34 0.60
C ILE A 117 9.80 -2.82 -0.44
N ALA A 118 8.69 -2.10 -0.56
CA ALA A 118 7.52 -2.51 -1.32
C ALA A 118 7.23 -1.61 -2.51
N PHE A 119 7.03 -2.19 -3.68
CA PHE A 119 6.46 -1.48 -4.84
C PHE A 119 4.95 -1.65 -4.86
N TYR A 120 4.23 -0.53 -4.87
CA TYR A 120 2.77 -0.51 -4.77
C TYR A 120 2.08 -0.25 -6.09
N GLY A 121 0.92 -0.88 -6.28
CA GLY A 121 -0.02 -0.44 -7.28
C GLY A 121 -0.91 -1.51 -7.91
N ASN A 122 -1.52 -1.17 -9.03
CA ASN A 122 -2.26 -2.12 -9.86
C ASN A 122 -1.51 -2.35 -11.19
N PRO A 123 -0.93 -3.55 -11.42
CA PRO A 123 -0.28 -3.93 -12.69
C PRO A 123 -1.06 -3.63 -13.98
N LEU A 124 -2.39 -3.53 -13.91
CA LEU A 124 -3.26 -3.24 -15.05
C LEU A 124 -3.47 -1.74 -15.29
N SER A 125 -2.85 -0.86 -14.50
CA SER A 125 -3.05 0.59 -14.56
C SER A 125 -1.75 1.37 -14.40
N ARG A 126 -1.38 2.12 -15.45
CA ARG A 126 -0.24 3.06 -15.44
C ARG A 126 -0.42 4.29 -14.55
N ARG A 127 -1.56 4.41 -13.87
CA ARG A 127 -1.90 5.57 -13.02
C ARG A 127 -2.07 5.21 -11.55
N MET A 128 -1.99 3.93 -11.21
CA MET A 128 -2.23 3.43 -9.86
C MET A 128 -0.96 2.80 -9.30
N GLY A 129 0.17 3.52 -9.37
CA GLY A 129 1.43 3.13 -8.77
C GLY A 129 2.41 2.40 -9.68
N ILE A 130 3.65 2.34 -9.21
CA ILE A 130 4.82 1.86 -9.96
C ILE A 130 4.67 0.43 -10.51
N LEU A 131 3.89 -0.45 -9.86
CA LEU A 131 3.64 -1.81 -10.35
C LEU A 131 3.02 -1.84 -11.76
N GLY A 132 2.19 -0.85 -12.10
CA GLY A 132 1.56 -0.75 -13.42
C GLY A 132 2.20 0.31 -14.32
N GLU A 133 3.13 1.12 -13.80
CA GLU A 133 3.73 2.24 -14.54
C GLU A 133 4.82 1.78 -15.51
N LEU A 134 5.64 0.81 -15.09
CA LEU A 134 6.78 0.31 -15.85
C LEU A 134 6.52 -1.12 -16.38
N PRO A 135 7.16 -1.52 -17.49
CA PRO A 135 7.20 -2.93 -17.88
C PRO A 135 7.76 -3.81 -16.74
N PRO A 136 7.29 -5.06 -16.56
CA PRO A 136 7.64 -5.89 -15.41
C PRO A 136 9.13 -6.00 -15.10
N ASP A 137 9.98 -6.26 -16.09
CA ASP A 137 11.42 -6.42 -15.83
C ASP A 137 12.10 -5.09 -15.48
N GLN A 138 11.62 -3.96 -16.02
CA GLN A 138 12.10 -2.63 -15.63
C GLN A 138 11.62 -2.25 -14.23
N MET A 139 10.38 -2.62 -13.89
CA MET A 139 9.82 -2.44 -12.55
C MET A 139 10.64 -3.22 -11.50
N LEU A 140 10.96 -4.48 -11.78
CA LEU A 140 11.77 -5.31 -10.88
C LEU A 140 13.22 -4.82 -10.78
N ALA A 141 13.85 -4.39 -11.88
CA ALA A 141 15.17 -3.78 -11.83
C ALA A 141 15.17 -2.51 -10.95
N LYS A 142 14.12 -1.69 -11.07
CA LYS A 142 13.97 -0.51 -10.22
C LYS A 142 13.71 -0.87 -8.74
N LEU A 143 13.05 -1.99 -8.46
CA LEU A 143 12.92 -2.52 -7.08
C LEU A 143 14.30 -2.92 -6.54
N ASP A 144 15.12 -3.59 -7.35
CA ASP A 144 16.50 -3.97 -6.98
C ASP A 144 17.33 -2.73 -6.61
N GLU A 145 17.19 -1.62 -7.34
CA GLU A 145 17.83 -0.33 -7.02
C GLU A 145 17.40 0.21 -5.65
N GLU A 146 16.11 0.25 -5.35
CA GLU A 146 15.64 0.76 -4.06
C GLU A 146 16.07 -0.17 -2.91
N VAL A 147 16.11 -1.49 -3.12
CA VAL A 147 16.64 -2.44 -2.14
C VAL A 147 18.10 -2.10 -1.82
N GLN A 148 18.95 -1.92 -2.83
CA GLN A 148 20.35 -1.56 -2.66
C GLN A 148 20.52 -0.21 -1.94
N HIS A 149 19.69 0.79 -2.25
CA HIS A 149 19.72 2.08 -1.55
C HIS A 149 19.42 1.93 -0.06
N TRP A 150 18.47 1.08 0.31
CA TRP A 150 18.10 0.86 1.71
C TRP A 150 19.11 0.00 2.46
N GLU A 151 19.72 -0.99 1.82
CA GLU A 151 20.84 -1.77 2.39
C GLU A 151 22.07 -0.87 2.65
N ALA A 152 22.35 0.06 1.75
CA ALA A 152 23.43 1.03 1.93
C ALA A 152 23.14 2.03 3.06
N ALA A 153 21.89 2.48 3.21
CA ALA A 153 21.50 3.43 4.25
C ALA A 153 21.42 2.81 5.65
N ASP A 154 21.14 1.51 5.76
CA ASP A 154 21.06 0.79 7.04
C ASP A 154 21.53 -0.67 6.89
N SER A 155 22.85 -0.85 6.96
CA SER A 155 23.50 -2.17 6.83
C SER A 155 23.20 -3.16 7.96
N LEU A 156 22.61 -2.70 9.07
CA LEU A 156 22.29 -3.57 10.22
C LEU A 156 20.91 -4.22 10.11
N THR A 157 20.05 -3.71 9.22
CA THR A 157 18.68 -4.22 9.03
C THR A 157 18.52 -4.74 7.60
N PRO A 158 18.62 -6.06 7.38
CA PRO A 158 18.45 -6.66 6.05
C PRO A 158 17.14 -6.26 5.39
N VAL A 159 17.13 -6.19 4.05
CA VAL A 159 15.95 -5.82 3.28
C VAL A 159 15.16 -7.06 2.83
N GLN A 160 13.83 -6.97 2.90
CA GLN A 160 12.87 -7.91 2.31
C GLN A 160 12.12 -7.19 1.17
N PRO A 161 12.39 -7.52 -0.10
CA PRO A 161 11.63 -6.96 -1.23
C PRO A 161 10.15 -7.39 -1.17
N ALA A 162 9.26 -6.54 -1.66
CA ALA A 162 7.83 -6.83 -1.71
C ALA A 162 7.12 -6.22 -2.94
N LEU A 163 6.09 -6.91 -3.44
CA LEU A 163 5.12 -6.35 -4.37
C LEU A 163 3.77 -6.19 -3.65
N HIS A 164 3.26 -4.97 -3.59
CA HIS A 164 2.03 -4.63 -2.90
C HIS A 164 0.93 -4.30 -3.92
N ALA A 165 0.12 -5.29 -4.27
CA ALA A 165 -0.81 -5.21 -5.39
C ALA A 165 -2.25 -4.93 -4.96
N ILE A 166 -2.89 -3.96 -5.59
CA ILE A 166 -4.31 -3.65 -5.38
C ILE A 166 -5.16 -4.71 -6.07
N VAL A 167 -5.82 -5.56 -5.29
CA VAL A 167 -6.65 -6.66 -5.78
C VAL A 167 -8.15 -6.39 -5.64
N VAL A 168 -8.52 -5.45 -4.76
CA VAL A 168 -9.87 -4.86 -4.74
C VAL A 168 -9.73 -3.36 -4.86
N THR A 169 -10.30 -2.78 -5.91
CA THR A 169 -10.19 -1.35 -6.22
C THR A 169 -11.52 -0.66 -6.01
N ALA A 170 -11.54 0.43 -5.25
CA ALA A 170 -12.74 1.23 -5.06
C ALA A 170 -13.14 1.94 -6.36
N GLN A 171 -14.44 2.10 -6.57
CA GLN A 171 -14.99 2.62 -7.82
C GLN A 171 -15.84 3.86 -7.54
N GLY A 172 -15.74 4.86 -8.41
CA GLY A 172 -16.61 6.04 -8.34
C GLY A 172 -18.07 5.79 -8.75
N LYS A 173 -18.37 4.60 -9.28
CA LYS A 173 -19.71 4.14 -9.67
C LYS A 173 -20.00 2.77 -9.06
N PRO A 174 -21.26 2.46 -8.73
CA PRO A 174 -21.61 1.15 -8.23
C PRO A 174 -21.38 0.09 -9.32
N GLY A 175 -20.70 -0.99 -8.97
CA GLY A 175 -20.67 -2.21 -9.79
C GLY A 175 -21.99 -2.98 -9.70
N ARG A 176 -22.04 -4.18 -10.30
CA ARG A 176 -23.26 -5.02 -10.32
C ARG A 176 -23.82 -5.33 -8.92
N ALA A 177 -22.95 -5.44 -7.91
CA ALA A 177 -23.34 -5.71 -6.53
C ALA A 177 -23.70 -4.43 -5.74
N GLY A 178 -23.65 -3.24 -6.35
CA GLY A 178 -23.91 -1.97 -5.65
C GLY A 178 -22.80 -1.49 -4.71
N LYS A 179 -21.72 -2.26 -4.52
CA LYS A 179 -20.70 -2.05 -3.47
C LYS A 179 -19.58 -1.06 -3.81
N TYR A 180 -19.64 -0.35 -4.94
CA TYR A 180 -18.60 0.62 -5.34
C TYR A 180 -17.15 0.06 -5.29
N ARG A 181 -16.97 -1.19 -5.72
CA ARG A 181 -15.66 -1.85 -5.80
C ARG A 181 -15.58 -2.76 -7.02
N LEU A 182 -14.35 -3.03 -7.47
CA LEU A 182 -14.00 -3.97 -8.52
C LEU A 182 -12.97 -4.96 -7.97
N ARG A 183 -13.19 -6.26 -8.15
CA ARG A 183 -12.22 -7.31 -7.79
C ARG A 183 -11.38 -7.65 -9.02
N MET A 184 -10.07 -7.73 -8.84
CA MET A 184 -9.16 -8.25 -9.86
C MET A 184 -9.36 -9.76 -10.02
N THR A 185 -8.94 -10.30 -11.17
CA THR A 185 -9.04 -11.74 -11.42
C THR A 185 -7.95 -12.49 -10.68
N ASN A 186 -8.20 -13.78 -10.39
CA ASN A 186 -7.18 -14.69 -9.84
C ASN A 186 -5.89 -14.68 -10.69
N LYS A 187 -6.04 -14.68 -12.02
CA LYS A 187 -4.90 -14.58 -12.94
C LYS A 187 -4.00 -13.37 -12.65
N MET A 188 -4.57 -12.20 -12.34
CA MET A 188 -3.77 -11.02 -12.03
C MET A 188 -2.95 -11.22 -10.74
N ILE A 189 -3.54 -11.87 -9.73
CA ILE A 189 -2.84 -12.23 -8.49
C ILE A 189 -1.73 -13.25 -8.78
N ASP A 190 -2.02 -14.27 -9.59
CA ASP A 190 -1.04 -15.28 -10.03
C ASP A 190 0.14 -14.64 -10.78
N ASP A 191 -0.12 -13.68 -11.66
CA ASP A 191 0.91 -12.94 -12.40
C ASP A 191 1.80 -12.13 -11.43
N VAL A 192 1.23 -11.51 -10.39
CA VAL A 192 1.99 -10.81 -9.33
C VAL A 192 2.86 -11.76 -8.53
N LEU A 193 2.31 -12.93 -8.13
CA LEU A 193 3.07 -13.96 -7.43
C LEU A 193 4.24 -14.48 -8.27
N ALA A 194 4.03 -14.68 -9.57
CA ALA A 194 5.07 -15.10 -10.50
C ALA A 194 6.18 -14.04 -10.64
N MET A 195 5.82 -12.74 -10.65
CA MET A 195 6.81 -11.65 -10.64
C MET A 195 7.59 -11.60 -9.33
N ALA A 196 6.90 -11.69 -8.18
CA ALA A 196 7.52 -11.63 -6.86
C ALA A 196 8.53 -12.76 -6.64
N LYS A 197 8.21 -13.97 -7.13
CA LYS A 197 9.11 -15.14 -7.07
C LYS A 197 10.46 -14.91 -7.75
N LYS A 198 10.57 -14.03 -8.75
CA LYS A 198 11.84 -13.73 -9.43
C LYS A 198 12.87 -13.02 -8.52
N ARG A 199 12.45 -12.53 -7.35
CA ARG A 199 13.26 -11.75 -6.39
C ARG A 199 13.07 -12.19 -4.94
N ASP A 200 12.49 -13.38 -4.72
CA ASP A 200 12.10 -13.85 -3.39
C ASP A 200 11.30 -12.79 -2.59
N ALA A 201 10.50 -12.00 -3.32
CA ALA A 201 9.71 -10.92 -2.77
C ALA A 201 8.43 -11.48 -2.13
N ILE A 202 8.03 -10.89 -1.00
CA ILE A 202 6.71 -11.15 -0.41
C ILE A 202 5.63 -10.35 -1.16
N VAL A 203 4.37 -10.78 -1.06
CA VAL A 203 3.25 -10.13 -1.75
C VAL A 203 2.24 -9.62 -0.73
N PHE A 204 1.77 -8.39 -0.91
CA PHE A 204 0.60 -7.87 -0.22
C PHE A 204 -0.58 -7.81 -1.17
N LEU A 205 -1.72 -8.34 -0.74
CA LEU A 205 -3.00 -8.17 -1.40
C LEU A 205 -3.69 -6.96 -0.76
N ASP A 206 -3.82 -5.89 -1.52
CA ASP A 206 -4.39 -4.64 -1.01
C ASP A 206 -5.85 -4.48 -1.39
N ILE A 207 -6.65 -4.01 -0.44
CA ILE A 207 -8.09 -3.92 -0.60
C ILE A 207 -8.64 -2.52 -0.29
N GLN A 208 -9.37 -2.02 -1.27
CA GLN A 208 -10.16 -0.80 -1.23
C GLN A 208 -11.64 -1.20 -1.24
N VAL A 209 -12.21 -1.38 -0.04
CA VAL A 209 -13.50 -2.10 0.11
C VAL A 209 -14.71 -1.36 -0.49
N GLY A 210 -14.61 -0.05 -0.74
CA GLY A 210 -15.75 0.74 -1.19
C GLY A 210 -16.88 0.71 -0.17
N GLN A 211 -18.10 0.38 -0.59
CA GLN A 211 -19.25 0.15 0.31
C GLN A 211 -19.38 -1.32 0.75
N SER A 212 -18.34 -2.13 0.53
CA SER A 212 -18.21 -3.48 1.12
C SER A 212 -17.61 -3.42 2.51
N THR A 213 -17.35 -4.60 3.09
CA THR A 213 -16.74 -4.77 4.41
C THR A 213 -15.57 -5.75 4.34
N LEU A 214 -14.67 -5.73 5.33
CA LEU A 214 -13.57 -6.69 5.40
C LEU A 214 -14.11 -8.13 5.52
N GLN A 215 -15.23 -8.30 6.24
CA GLN A 215 -15.98 -9.54 6.40
C GLN A 215 -16.43 -10.13 5.06
N GLU A 216 -16.82 -9.29 4.10
CA GLU A 216 -17.22 -9.73 2.77
C GLU A 216 -16.04 -9.96 1.81
N GLU A 217 -14.93 -9.23 1.98
CA GLU A 217 -13.81 -9.25 1.03
C GLU A 217 -12.70 -10.26 1.40
N LEU A 218 -12.33 -10.42 2.68
CA LEU A 218 -11.22 -11.30 3.08
C LEU A 218 -11.45 -12.78 2.76
N PRO A 219 -12.67 -13.36 2.95
CA PRO A 219 -12.94 -14.75 2.56
C PRO A 219 -12.71 -15.04 1.08
N GLN A 220 -12.82 -14.04 0.20
CA GLN A 220 -12.59 -14.20 -1.23
C GLN A 220 -11.10 -14.37 -1.58
N LEU A 221 -10.20 -14.00 -0.66
CA LEU A 221 -8.75 -14.05 -0.83
C LEU A 221 -8.09 -15.17 0.00
N ALA A 222 -8.89 -16.00 0.68
CA ALA A 222 -8.42 -17.02 1.62
C ALA A 222 -7.35 -17.94 1.03
N GLU A 223 -7.55 -18.45 -0.18
CA GLU A 223 -6.62 -19.37 -0.83
C GLU A 223 -5.23 -18.77 -1.05
N TYR A 224 -5.15 -17.46 -1.32
CA TYR A 224 -3.86 -16.77 -1.42
C TYR A 224 -3.30 -16.42 -0.06
N LEU A 225 -4.13 -15.98 0.89
CA LEU A 225 -3.68 -15.64 2.25
C LEU A 225 -3.16 -16.86 3.02
N LYS A 226 -3.52 -18.08 2.62
CA LYS A 226 -2.92 -19.33 3.12
C LYS A 226 -1.47 -19.53 2.66
N MET A 227 -0.97 -18.81 1.66
CA MET A 227 0.42 -18.91 1.22
C MET A 227 1.35 -18.15 2.18
N PRO A 228 2.48 -18.71 2.63
CA PRO A 228 3.31 -18.11 3.68
C PRO A 228 3.84 -16.70 3.31
N GLN A 229 4.17 -16.48 2.04
CA GLN A 229 4.72 -15.23 1.51
C GLN A 229 3.66 -14.15 1.16
N VAL A 230 2.37 -14.42 1.41
CA VAL A 230 1.26 -13.53 1.07
C VAL A 230 0.67 -12.90 2.32
N HIS A 231 0.48 -11.58 2.26
CA HIS A 231 0.08 -10.70 3.35
C HIS A 231 -1.04 -9.74 2.90
N LEU A 232 -1.54 -8.90 3.80
CA LEU A 232 -2.72 -8.06 3.57
C LEU A 232 -2.39 -6.56 3.71
N GLY A 233 -2.91 -5.75 2.79
CA GLY A 233 -3.01 -4.29 2.90
C GLY A 233 -4.47 -3.85 2.95
N ILE A 234 -4.80 -2.85 3.78
CA ILE A 234 -6.14 -2.27 3.85
C ILE A 234 -6.10 -0.75 3.71
N ASP A 235 -6.86 -0.23 2.74
CA ASP A 235 -6.96 1.21 2.47
C ASP A 235 -8.18 1.82 3.17
N ALA A 236 -7.95 2.42 4.34
CA ALA A 236 -9.01 3.03 5.13
C ALA A 236 -9.73 4.17 4.41
N GLU A 237 -9.03 4.89 3.51
CA GLU A 237 -9.62 6.02 2.78
C GLU A 237 -10.78 5.59 1.87
N PHE A 238 -10.86 4.31 1.54
CA PHE A 238 -11.89 3.74 0.67
C PHE A 238 -12.94 2.91 1.41
N SER A 239 -12.89 2.88 2.75
CA SER A 239 -13.94 2.27 3.57
C SER A 239 -15.15 3.20 3.69
N MET A 240 -16.13 2.98 2.80
CA MET A 240 -17.38 3.75 2.68
C MET A 240 -18.57 3.02 3.28
N LYS A 241 -18.36 2.21 4.33
CA LYS A 241 -19.42 1.42 4.99
C LYS A 241 -20.64 2.25 5.45
N ASN A 242 -20.47 3.56 5.61
CA ASN A 242 -21.52 4.53 5.96
C ASN A 242 -22.25 5.14 4.74
N GLY A 243 -22.10 4.58 3.53
CA GLY A 243 -22.85 5.00 2.33
C GLY A 243 -22.21 6.10 1.48
N GLY A 244 -20.95 6.45 1.72
CA GLY A 244 -20.17 7.38 0.90
C GLY A 244 -19.82 6.84 -0.48
N VAL A 245 -19.46 7.73 -1.42
CA VAL A 245 -18.92 7.32 -2.73
C VAL A 245 -17.40 7.46 -2.68
N PRO A 246 -16.63 6.41 -3.01
CA PRO A 246 -15.17 6.49 -3.06
C PRO A 246 -14.66 7.67 -3.87
N GLY A 247 -13.67 8.38 -3.33
CA GLY A 247 -13.05 9.56 -3.94
C GLY A 247 -13.85 10.87 -3.81
N ARG A 248 -15.05 10.86 -3.19
CA ARG A 248 -15.79 12.10 -2.84
C ARG A 248 -15.60 12.53 -1.39
N SER A 249 -15.31 11.57 -0.52
CA SER A 249 -15.01 11.76 0.90
C SER A 249 -13.94 10.74 1.29
N ILE A 250 -13.25 11.00 2.39
CA ILE A 250 -12.30 10.06 2.99
C ILE A 250 -13.10 9.11 3.89
N GLY A 251 -12.91 7.80 3.67
CA GLY A 251 -13.51 6.73 4.48
C GLY A 251 -12.79 6.50 5.80
N SER A 252 -13.25 5.50 6.55
CA SER A 252 -12.60 5.10 7.79
C SER A 252 -12.77 3.62 8.11
N PHE A 253 -11.76 3.08 8.78
CA PHE A 253 -11.88 1.85 9.56
C PHE A 253 -11.89 2.19 11.06
N ASP A 254 -12.67 1.42 11.80
CA ASP A 254 -12.60 1.35 13.25
C ASP A 254 -11.67 0.20 13.69
N ALA A 255 -11.23 0.24 14.93
CA ALA A 255 -10.57 -0.90 15.55
C ALA A 255 -11.37 -2.20 15.43
N GLU A 256 -12.70 -2.16 15.43
CA GLU A 256 -13.52 -3.36 15.17
C GLU A 256 -13.22 -3.99 13.80
N ASP A 257 -13.09 -3.19 12.73
CA ASP A 257 -12.78 -3.70 11.40
C ASP A 257 -11.36 -4.30 11.36
N ILE A 258 -10.39 -3.59 11.96
CA ILE A 258 -8.99 -4.04 12.01
C ILE A 258 -8.88 -5.30 12.88
N ASN A 259 -9.63 -5.39 13.97
CA ASN A 259 -9.70 -6.56 14.83
C ASN A 259 -10.27 -7.76 14.09
N PHE A 260 -11.28 -7.56 13.24
CA PHE A 260 -11.76 -8.62 12.35
C PHE A 260 -10.65 -9.11 11.41
N ALA A 261 -9.91 -8.19 10.77
CA ALA A 261 -8.81 -8.57 9.88
C ALA A 261 -7.68 -9.31 10.60
N THR A 262 -7.27 -8.85 11.79
CA THR A 262 -6.23 -9.53 12.58
C THR A 262 -6.69 -10.89 13.09
N GLU A 263 -7.97 -11.04 13.49
CA GLU A 263 -8.55 -12.34 13.87
C GLU A 263 -8.50 -13.32 12.70
N TYR A 264 -9.03 -12.90 11.55
CA TYR A 264 -9.10 -13.71 10.35
C TYR A 264 -7.72 -14.16 9.87
N LEU A 265 -6.72 -13.27 9.89
CA LEU A 265 -5.34 -13.62 9.54
C LEU A 265 -4.69 -14.57 10.56
N ALA A 266 -4.98 -14.38 11.86
CA ALA A 266 -4.47 -15.25 12.91
C ALA A 266 -5.04 -16.66 12.81
N GLU A 267 -6.34 -16.81 12.59
CA GLU A 267 -7.00 -18.11 12.36
C GLU A 267 -6.38 -18.82 11.17
N LEU A 268 -6.23 -18.13 10.03
CA LEU A 268 -5.56 -18.70 8.85
C LEU A 268 -4.12 -19.14 9.16
N ALA A 269 -3.37 -18.34 9.92
CA ALA A 269 -2.00 -18.69 10.27
C ALA A 269 -1.93 -19.91 11.20
N GLN A 270 -2.81 -20.01 12.20
CA GLN A 270 -2.86 -21.14 13.12
C GLN A 270 -3.28 -22.42 12.42
N GLU A 271 -4.38 -22.39 11.68
CA GLU A 271 -4.95 -23.56 11.00
C GLU A 271 -3.98 -24.16 9.97
N ASN A 272 -3.20 -23.30 9.29
CA ASN A 272 -2.31 -23.70 8.20
C ASN A 272 -0.82 -23.71 8.62
N GLN A 273 -0.51 -23.56 9.91
CA GLN A 273 0.84 -23.49 10.47
C GLN A 273 1.77 -22.51 9.74
N LEU A 274 1.26 -21.30 9.46
CA LEU A 274 1.99 -20.26 8.73
C LEU A 274 2.85 -19.40 9.67
N PRO A 275 3.94 -18.79 9.16
CA PRO A 275 4.58 -17.69 9.86
C PRO A 275 3.58 -16.52 10.06
N PRO A 276 3.87 -15.60 11.00
CA PRO A 276 3.01 -14.46 11.26
C PRO A 276 2.71 -13.65 9.99
N LYS A 277 1.43 -13.31 9.78
CA LYS A 277 1.00 -12.46 8.67
C LYS A 277 1.32 -11.00 8.95
N LEU A 278 1.66 -10.24 7.90
CA LEU A 278 1.73 -8.79 7.98
C LEU A 278 0.38 -8.19 7.59
N LEU A 279 -0.06 -7.20 8.35
CA LEU A 279 -1.22 -6.36 8.05
C LEU A 279 -0.77 -4.91 7.93
N ILE A 280 -0.83 -4.35 6.73
CA ILE A 280 -0.54 -2.93 6.48
C ILE A 280 -1.85 -2.15 6.56
N VAL A 281 -1.92 -1.18 7.46
CA VAL A 281 -3.07 -0.30 7.65
C VAL A 281 -2.71 1.10 7.14
N HIS A 282 -3.24 1.46 5.96
CA HIS A 282 -2.94 2.73 5.31
C HIS A 282 -3.70 3.89 5.96
N ARG A 283 -2.98 4.96 6.34
CA ARG A 283 -3.58 6.23 6.78
C ARG A 283 -2.74 7.46 6.43
N PHE A 284 -3.42 8.58 6.15
CA PHE A 284 -2.78 9.89 5.98
C PHE A 284 -3.52 11.05 6.63
N THR A 285 -4.67 10.77 7.27
CA THR A 285 -5.34 11.69 8.18
C THR A 285 -5.71 10.95 9.46
N GLN A 286 -5.92 11.71 10.55
CA GLN A 286 -6.24 11.13 11.85
C GLN A 286 -7.57 10.34 11.83
N GLY A 287 -8.61 10.90 11.22
CA GLY A 287 -9.96 10.31 11.24
C GLY A 287 -10.14 9.03 10.41
N MET A 288 -9.11 8.58 9.69
CA MET A 288 -9.17 7.35 8.90
C MET A 288 -9.19 6.09 9.76
N ILE A 289 -8.60 6.14 10.95
CA ILE A 289 -8.54 5.02 11.89
C ILE A 289 -9.15 5.48 13.21
N THR A 290 -10.31 4.96 13.58
CA THR A 290 -10.97 5.30 14.85
C THR A 290 -10.66 4.25 15.91
N ASN A 291 -10.54 4.71 17.16
CA ASN A 291 -10.27 3.86 18.33
C ASN A 291 -9.00 2.99 18.21
N HIS A 292 -7.91 3.53 17.63
CA HIS A 292 -6.67 2.77 17.38
C HIS A 292 -6.10 2.06 18.61
N ASP A 293 -6.35 2.59 19.81
CA ASP A 293 -5.95 2.05 21.11
C ASP A 293 -6.68 0.74 21.46
N ARG A 294 -7.76 0.41 20.75
CA ARG A 294 -8.53 -0.83 20.89
C ARG A 294 -8.17 -1.89 19.86
N ILE A 295 -7.15 -1.65 19.02
CA ILE A 295 -6.63 -2.66 18.09
C ILE A 295 -5.91 -3.74 18.91
N LYS A 296 -6.32 -4.99 18.73
CA LYS A 296 -5.80 -6.17 19.42
C LYS A 296 -4.61 -6.72 18.64
N LEU A 297 -3.45 -6.75 19.28
CA LEU A 297 -2.26 -7.40 18.73
C LEU A 297 -2.29 -8.91 19.01
N ARG A 298 -1.78 -9.70 18.06
CA ARG A 298 -1.80 -11.17 18.10
C ARG A 298 -0.41 -11.71 17.75
N PRO A 299 0.08 -12.80 18.38
CA PRO A 299 1.37 -13.42 18.01
C PRO A 299 1.50 -13.78 16.52
N GLU A 300 0.37 -14.05 15.87
CA GLU A 300 0.30 -14.48 14.47
C GLU A 300 0.18 -13.33 13.47
N VAL A 301 0.08 -12.09 13.93
CA VAL A 301 -0.10 -10.93 13.05
C VAL A 301 0.79 -9.76 13.47
N GLN A 302 1.56 -9.26 12.51
CA GLN A 302 2.41 -8.08 12.60
C GLN A 302 1.68 -6.90 11.95
N VAL A 303 1.19 -5.97 12.75
CA VAL A 303 0.43 -4.79 12.31
C VAL A 303 1.37 -3.61 12.06
N VAL A 304 1.27 -3.01 10.87
CA VAL A 304 2.02 -1.82 10.47
C VAL A 304 1.03 -0.67 10.27
N MET A 305 1.15 0.39 11.06
CA MET A 305 0.48 1.66 10.79
C MET A 305 1.30 2.45 9.77
N HIS A 306 0.77 2.58 8.56
CA HIS A 306 1.52 3.06 7.42
C HIS A 306 1.12 4.50 7.04
N MET A 307 2.09 5.42 7.07
CA MET A 307 1.90 6.82 6.67
C MET A 307 1.82 6.94 5.14
N ASP A 308 0.60 7.04 4.63
CA ASP A 308 0.26 6.96 3.20
C ASP A 308 0.10 8.35 2.52
N GLY A 309 0.53 9.41 3.20
CA GLY A 309 0.33 10.80 2.74
C GLY A 309 1.46 11.29 1.84
N TRP A 310 1.14 12.07 0.82
CA TRP A 310 2.12 12.69 -0.08
C TRP A 310 2.36 14.18 0.26
N GLY A 311 3.52 14.69 -0.15
CA GLY A 311 3.86 16.10 -0.07
C GLY A 311 5.34 16.34 0.15
N HIS A 312 5.71 17.61 0.37
CA HIS A 312 7.10 17.96 0.65
C HIS A 312 7.57 17.37 2.01
N PRO A 313 8.89 17.16 2.21
CA PRO A 313 9.45 16.52 3.41
C PRO A 313 8.91 17.03 4.74
N ALA A 314 8.76 18.35 4.91
CA ALA A 314 8.28 18.93 6.17
C ALA A 314 6.84 18.50 6.51
N LEU A 315 5.95 18.45 5.51
CA LEU A 315 4.57 17.98 5.68
C LEU A 315 4.56 16.50 6.05
N LYS A 316 5.38 15.67 5.39
CA LYS A 316 5.40 14.24 5.65
C LYS A 316 5.94 13.91 7.04
N LYS A 317 6.99 14.60 7.49
CA LYS A 317 7.49 14.49 8.88
C LYS A 317 6.42 14.90 9.89
N ASP A 318 5.71 15.99 9.62
CA ASP A 318 4.67 16.49 10.51
C ASP A 318 3.41 15.60 10.55
N THR A 319 2.95 15.07 9.42
CA THR A 319 1.84 14.11 9.39
C THR A 319 2.23 12.76 9.97
N TYR A 320 3.48 12.30 9.78
CA TYR A 320 4.01 11.13 10.47
C TYR A 320 3.95 11.30 11.99
N ARG A 321 4.45 12.41 12.52
CA ARG A 321 4.35 12.73 13.95
C ARG A 321 2.90 12.76 14.44
N ARG A 322 2.01 13.42 13.71
CA ARG A 322 0.62 13.60 14.15
C ARG A 322 -0.20 12.33 14.10
N TYR A 323 -0.04 11.53 13.06
CA TYR A 323 -0.93 10.43 12.77
C TYR A 323 -0.28 9.09 13.08
N ILE A 324 1.04 8.93 12.99
CA ILE A 324 1.71 7.67 13.35
C ILE A 324 2.23 7.69 14.77
N GLN A 325 3.10 8.64 15.12
CA GLN A 325 3.78 8.66 16.41
C GLN A 325 2.81 8.87 17.58
N LYS A 326 1.80 9.74 17.43
CA LYS A 326 0.80 10.01 18.48
C LYS A 326 -0.27 8.95 18.65
N GLU A 327 -0.40 8.04 17.68
CA GLU A 327 -1.39 6.96 17.70
C GLU A 327 -0.70 5.62 17.42
N PRO A 328 0.24 5.21 18.31
CA PRO A 328 1.03 4.01 18.10
C PRO A 328 0.15 2.75 18.21
N VAL A 329 0.56 1.69 17.50
CA VAL A 329 -0.09 0.37 17.56
C VAL A 329 0.97 -0.70 17.73
N GLN A 330 1.81 -0.94 16.72
CA GLN A 330 2.88 -1.93 16.80
C GLN A 330 4.10 -1.50 15.99
N PHE A 331 4.04 -1.65 14.67
CA PHE A 331 5.08 -1.18 13.76
C PHE A 331 4.61 0.00 12.92
N THR A 332 5.56 0.64 12.25
CA THR A 332 5.31 1.83 11.46
C THR A 332 5.86 1.67 10.05
N GLY A 333 5.20 2.34 9.12
CA GLY A 333 5.65 2.40 7.73
C GLY A 333 5.53 3.80 7.14
N PHE A 334 6.18 4.00 6.00
CA PHE A 334 6.26 5.28 5.32
C PHE A 334 6.17 5.10 3.81
N LYS A 335 5.27 5.85 3.17
CA LYS A 335 5.16 5.86 1.72
C LYS A 335 6.02 6.93 1.09
N VAL A 336 6.66 6.65 -0.03
CA VAL A 336 7.36 7.59 -0.90
C VAL A 336 6.64 7.62 -2.24
N PHE A 337 6.23 8.81 -2.68
CA PHE A 337 5.59 8.97 -3.99
C PHE A 337 6.57 9.61 -4.95
N TYR A 338 7.03 8.88 -5.97
CA TYR A 338 8.06 9.39 -6.90
C TYR A 338 7.64 10.70 -7.57
N LYS A 339 6.34 10.86 -7.85
CA LYS A 339 5.79 12.04 -8.54
C LYS A 339 5.03 12.98 -7.61
N ASN A 340 4.20 12.45 -6.72
CA ASN A 340 3.30 13.29 -5.93
C ASN A 340 4.04 14.13 -4.89
N ASP A 341 5.11 13.57 -4.29
CA ASP A 341 5.92 14.31 -3.32
C ASP A 341 6.65 15.50 -3.97
N LEU A 342 6.94 15.41 -5.28
CA LEU A 342 7.63 16.46 -6.04
C LEU A 342 6.70 17.58 -6.54
N ARG A 343 5.37 17.49 -6.37
CA ARG A 343 4.44 18.51 -6.89
C ARG A 343 4.66 19.90 -6.30
N LYS A 344 5.13 19.96 -5.04
CA LYS A 344 5.43 21.19 -4.29
C LYS A 344 6.78 21.07 -3.56
N SER A 345 7.68 20.23 -4.06
CA SER A 345 8.99 19.95 -3.47
C SER A 345 10.01 19.73 -4.57
N PRO A 346 11.26 20.20 -4.42
CA PRO A 346 12.31 19.89 -5.39
C PRO A 346 12.89 18.47 -5.22
N ARG A 347 12.54 17.76 -4.13
CA ARG A 347 13.12 16.45 -3.80
C ARG A 347 12.19 15.55 -3.00
N LEU A 348 12.49 14.26 -3.04
CA LEU A 348 11.95 13.24 -2.12
C LEU A 348 12.67 13.31 -0.77
N MET A 349 12.08 12.70 0.27
CA MET A 349 12.83 12.39 1.49
C MET A 349 13.86 11.29 1.21
N SER A 350 15.08 11.43 1.74
CA SER A 350 16.09 10.38 1.63
C SER A 350 15.83 9.24 2.64
N PRO A 351 16.42 8.05 2.42
CA PRO A 351 16.41 6.98 3.42
C PRO A 351 16.85 7.46 4.81
N ASP A 352 17.94 8.24 4.92
CA ASP A 352 18.42 8.77 6.21
C ASP A 352 17.38 9.64 6.93
N GLU A 353 16.66 10.49 6.19
CA GLU A 353 15.60 11.33 6.77
C GLU A 353 14.40 10.50 7.24
N ILE A 354 14.13 9.37 6.59
CA ILE A 354 13.06 8.44 6.98
C ILE A 354 13.51 7.59 8.18
N LEU A 355 14.78 7.16 8.21
CA LEU A 355 15.39 6.42 9.32
C LEU A 355 15.47 7.24 10.61
N ALA A 356 15.52 8.57 10.49
CA ALA A 356 15.50 9.52 11.60
C ALA A 356 14.09 9.78 12.17
N LEU A 357 13.04 9.21 11.59
CA LEU A 357 11.68 9.28 12.16
C LEU A 357 11.56 8.40 13.41
N ASP A 358 10.69 8.81 14.33
CA ASP A 358 10.37 8.08 15.56
C ASP A 358 8.85 7.85 15.68
N PRO A 359 8.37 6.60 15.79
CA PRO A 359 9.13 5.35 15.70
C PRO A 359 9.80 5.17 14.33
N LYS A 360 10.88 4.39 14.26
CA LYS A 360 11.58 4.12 13.00
C LYS A 360 10.71 3.27 12.05
N PRO A 361 10.44 3.72 10.80
CA PRO A 361 9.70 2.92 9.82
C PRO A 361 10.43 1.65 9.42
N LEU A 362 9.70 0.53 9.41
CA LEU A 362 10.20 -0.79 8.98
C LEU A 362 9.54 -1.30 7.69
N TYR A 363 8.52 -0.60 7.22
CA TYR A 363 7.85 -0.86 5.95
C TYR A 363 7.88 0.40 5.10
N ILE A 364 8.58 0.36 3.98
CA ILE A 364 8.72 1.48 3.05
C ILE A 364 8.01 1.12 1.76
N GLN A 365 7.03 1.94 1.37
CA GLN A 365 6.27 1.71 0.15
C GLN A 365 6.59 2.79 -0.88
N TYR A 366 6.85 2.39 -2.12
CA TYR A 366 7.05 3.30 -3.24
C TYR A 366 5.86 3.26 -4.20
N GLN A 367 5.39 4.43 -4.61
CA GLN A 367 4.28 4.61 -5.56
C GLN A 367 4.62 5.57 -6.71
#